data_AF-A0A9D8HFP5-F1
#
_entry.id   AF-A0A9D8HFP5-F1
#
_cell.length_a   1.000
_cell.length_b   1.000
_cell.length_c   1.000
_cell.angle_alpha   90.00
_cell.angle_beta   90.00
_cell.angle_gamma   90.00
#
_symmetry.space_group_name_H-M   'P 1'
#
loop_
_entity.id
_entity.type
_entity.pdbx_description
1 polymer ?
#
loop_
_entity_poly.entity_id
_entity_poly.type
_entity_poly.pdbx_seq_one_letter_code
_entity_poly.pdbx_strand_id
1 'polypeptide(L)'
;MELAGFLAALDRLTADDLALVAKSLDNESMADEVDWWRATIALDRALRHARTTRAAGLAAAQAAAIVQARAATAGIGPDSVAPVVRSAADVARGCAAGPAARPIVALLLEPWSAVLPAS
;
A
#
# COMPACT_ATOMS: atom_id res chain seq x y z
N MET A 1 -9.35 2.37 7.36
CA MET A 1 -8.37 1.44 7.95
C MET A 1 -7.29 2.20 8.69
N GLU A 2 -6.81 1.66 9.82
CA GLU A 2 -5.69 2.20 10.62
C GLU A 2 -4.37 1.49 10.26
N LEU A 3 -3.23 2.18 10.42
CA LEU A 3 -1.91 1.67 10.03
C LEU A 3 -1.58 0.31 10.67
N ALA A 4 -1.79 0.18 11.98
CA ALA A 4 -1.49 -1.05 12.71
C ALA A 4 -2.30 -2.25 12.20
N GLY A 5 -3.58 -2.03 11.86
CA GLY A 5 -4.44 -3.07 11.28
C GLY A 5 -3.97 -3.49 9.89
N PHE A 6 -3.55 -2.54 9.07
CA PHE A 6 -3.00 -2.83 7.74
C PHE A 6 -1.70 -3.65 7.84
N LEU A 7 -0.74 -3.23 8.67
CA LEU A 7 0.52 -3.96 8.86
C LEU A 7 0.30 -5.39 9.39
N ALA A 8 -0.65 -5.57 10.30
CA ALA A 8 -1.02 -6.89 10.80
C ALA A 8 -1.68 -7.78 9.74
N ALA A 9 -2.38 -7.19 8.77
CA ALA A 9 -2.92 -7.93 7.63
C ALA A 9 -1.80 -8.33 6.65
N LEU A 10 -0.85 -7.43 6.36
CA LEU A 10 0.30 -7.73 5.51
C LEU A 10 1.13 -8.92 6.01
N ASP A 11 1.30 -9.03 7.33
CA ASP A 11 2.08 -10.11 7.94
C ASP A 11 1.46 -11.50 7.75
N ARG A 12 0.16 -11.56 7.42
CA ARG A 12 -0.59 -12.80 7.17
C ARG A 12 -0.70 -13.18 5.70
N LEU A 13 -0.19 -12.36 4.79
CA LEU A 13 -0.33 -12.61 3.35
C LEU A 13 0.31 -13.93 2.93
N THR A 14 -0.41 -14.67 2.10
CA THR A 14 0.06 -15.89 1.44
C THR A 14 0.57 -15.58 0.02
N ALA A 15 1.12 -16.59 -0.64
CA ALA A 15 1.53 -16.46 -2.04
C ALA A 15 0.33 -16.12 -2.95
N ASP A 16 -0.83 -16.74 -2.70
CA ASP A 16 -2.06 -16.51 -3.45
C ASP A 16 -2.58 -15.08 -3.24
N ASP A 17 -2.51 -14.57 -2.01
CA ASP A 17 -2.88 -13.18 -1.72
C ASP A 17 -2.00 -12.19 -2.48
N LEU A 18 -0.68 -12.42 -2.50
CA LEU A 18 0.26 -11.59 -3.25
C LEU A 18 -0.02 -11.62 -4.76
N ALA A 19 -0.36 -12.79 -5.31
CA ALA A 19 -0.73 -12.94 -6.70
C ALA A 19 -2.05 -12.25 -7.05
N LEU A 20 -3.05 -12.30 -6.15
CA LEU A 20 -4.32 -11.62 -6.31
C LEU A 20 -4.15 -10.09 -6.33
N VAL A 21 -3.39 -9.54 -5.39
CA VAL A 21 -3.10 -8.10 -5.35
C VAL A 21 -2.30 -7.69 -6.59
N ALA A 22 -1.26 -8.45 -6.97
CA ALA A 22 -0.48 -8.16 -8.17
C ALA A 22 -1.36 -8.12 -9.43
N LYS A 23 -2.27 -9.09 -9.57
CA LYS A 23 -3.23 -9.12 -10.68
C LYS A 23 -4.20 -7.95 -10.64
N SER A 24 -4.65 -7.53 -9.46
CA SER A 24 -5.52 -6.36 -9.34
C SER A 24 -4.82 -5.07 -9.77
N LEU A 25 -3.54 -4.91 -9.40
CA LEU A 25 -2.72 -3.77 -9.78
C LEU A 25 -2.40 -3.72 -11.28
N ASP A 26 -2.30 -4.87 -11.95
CA ASP A 26 -2.06 -4.97 -13.39
C ASP A 26 -3.32 -4.63 -14.23
N ASN A 27 -4.50 -4.75 -13.63
CA ASN A 27 -5.79 -4.56 -14.32
C ASN A 27 -6.30 -3.10 -14.26
N GLU A 28 -5.65 -2.22 -13.49
CA GLU A 28 -5.91 -0.78 -13.46
C GLU A 28 -5.24 -0.11 -14.68
N SER A 29 -6.06 0.50 -15.52
CA SER A 29 -5.73 1.00 -16.86
C SER A 29 -5.02 2.36 -16.80
N MET A 30 -4.41 2.85 -17.88
CA MET A 30 -3.66 4.13 -17.91
C MET A 30 -4.43 5.38 -17.44
N ALA A 31 -5.76 5.35 -17.36
CA ALA A 31 -6.55 6.40 -16.70
C ALA A 31 -6.31 6.45 -15.18
N ASP A 32 -6.08 5.29 -14.56
CA ASP A 32 -5.78 5.12 -13.15
C ASP A 32 -4.36 5.57 -12.81
N GLU A 33 -3.40 5.56 -13.75
CA GLU A 33 -2.02 6.00 -13.50
C GLU A 33 -1.93 7.51 -13.21
N VAL A 34 -2.72 8.33 -13.91
CA VAL A 34 -2.78 9.78 -13.67
C VAL A 34 -3.47 10.09 -12.34
N ASP A 35 -4.53 9.36 -12.00
CA ASP A 35 -5.24 9.52 -10.73
C ASP A 35 -4.42 9.01 -9.55
N TRP A 36 -3.66 7.93 -9.73
CA TRP A 36 -2.66 7.43 -8.79
C TRP A 36 -1.53 8.44 -8.59
N TRP A 37 -1.06 9.08 -9.66
CA TRP A 37 -0.05 10.14 -9.55
C TRP A 37 -0.59 11.37 -8.81
N ARG A 38 -1.83 11.80 -9.11
CA ARG A 38 -2.51 12.90 -8.39
C ARG A 38 -2.72 12.59 -6.92
N ALA A 39 -3.13 11.36 -6.62
CA ALA A 39 -3.29 10.85 -5.25
C ALA A 39 -1.97 10.90 -4.48
N THR A 40 -0.87 10.49 -5.11
CA THR A 40 0.48 10.52 -4.52
C THR A 40 0.96 11.94 -4.25
N ILE A 41 0.75 12.89 -5.18
CA ILE A 41 1.07 14.32 -4.97
C ILE A 41 0.23 14.91 -3.83
N ALA A 42 -1.06 14.60 -3.79
CA ALA A 42 -1.95 15.07 -2.74
C ALA A 42 -1.53 14.53 -1.37
N LEU A 43 -1.11 13.25 -1.31
CA LEU A 43 -0.56 12.61 -0.12
C LEU A 43 0.73 13.30 0.33
N ASP A 44 1.66 13.58 -0.58
CA ASP A 44 2.90 14.31 -0.26
C ASP A 44 2.63 15.69 0.32
N ARG A 45 1.62 16.39 -0.22
CA ARG A 45 1.20 17.70 0.28
C ARG A 45 0.60 17.59 1.69
N ALA A 46 -0.26 16.60 1.93
CA ALA A 46 -0.82 16.33 3.24
C ALA A 46 0.26 16.00 4.28
N LEU A 47 1.22 15.14 3.93
CA LEU A 47 2.34 14.76 4.80
C LEU A 47 3.21 15.95 5.18
N ARG A 48 3.52 16.82 4.23
CA ARG A 48 4.28 18.06 4.50
C ARG A 48 3.50 19.00 5.42
N HIS A 49 2.20 19.18 5.18
CA HIS A 49 1.35 20.05 6.00
C HIS A 49 1.22 19.52 7.44
N ALA A 50 1.05 18.21 7.61
CA ALA A 50 0.96 17.56 8.90
C ALA A 50 2.31 17.38 9.61
N ARG A 51 3.44 17.70 8.95
CA ARG A 51 4.82 17.46 9.44
C ARG A 51 5.10 15.99 9.79
N THR A 52 4.41 15.06 9.14
CA THR A 52 4.47 13.61 9.41
C THR A 52 5.35 12.85 8.41
N THR A 53 6.08 13.54 7.53
CA THR A 53 6.93 12.93 6.48
C THR A 53 7.82 11.81 7.00
N ARG A 54 8.46 11.99 8.17
CA ARG A 54 9.31 10.95 8.78
C ARG A 54 8.50 9.73 9.21
N ALA A 55 7.37 9.93 9.88
CA ALA A 55 6.50 8.85 10.32
C ALA A 55 5.94 8.06 9.13
N ALA A 56 5.54 8.76 8.07
CA ALA A 56 5.07 8.13 6.84
C ALA A 56 6.19 7.38 6.11
N GLY A 57 7.41 7.90 6.08
CA GLY A 57 8.58 7.18 5.54
C GLY A 57 8.88 5.89 6.30
N LEU A 58 8.81 5.92 7.63
CA LEU A 58 8.96 4.72 8.46
C LEU A 58 7.84 3.70 8.21
N ALA A 59 6.59 4.16 8.12
CA ALA A 59 5.44 3.31 7.82
C ALA A 59 5.58 2.62 6.44
N ALA A 60 5.99 3.37 5.41
CA ALA A 60 6.27 2.82 4.08
C ALA A 60 7.36 1.74 4.12
N ALA A 61 8.50 2.04 4.76
CA ALA A 61 9.61 1.10 4.85
C ALA A 61 9.20 -0.18 5.59
N GLN A 62 8.41 -0.06 6.65
CA GLN A 62 7.90 -1.20 7.40
C GLN A 62 6.95 -2.07 6.55
N ALA A 63 5.99 -1.46 5.86
CA ALA A 63 5.07 -2.19 4.99
C ALA A 63 5.80 -2.90 3.84
N ALA A 64 6.75 -2.21 3.20
CA ALA A 64 7.59 -2.78 2.15
C ALA A 64 8.38 -3.99 2.64
N ALA A 65 9.01 -3.88 3.81
CA ALA A 65 9.79 -4.97 4.40
C ALA A 65 8.93 -6.21 4.70
N ILE A 66 7.71 -6.02 5.23
CA ILE A 66 6.78 -7.14 5.49
C ILE A 66 6.43 -7.86 4.18
N VAL A 67 5.99 -7.13 3.16
CA VAL A 67 5.61 -7.73 1.86
C VAL A 67 6.80 -8.45 1.22
N GLN A 68 8.00 -7.86 1.25
CA GLN A 68 9.21 -8.50 0.75
C GLN A 68 9.53 -9.79 1.50
N ALA A 69 9.42 -9.80 2.83
CA ALA A 69 9.65 -11.00 3.64
C ALA A 69 8.63 -12.11 3.33
N ARG A 70 7.34 -11.75 3.13
CA ARG A 70 6.30 -12.70 2.74
C ARG A 70 6.54 -13.27 1.35
N ALA A 71 6.91 -12.44 0.38
CA ALA A 71 7.24 -12.88 -0.97
C ALA A 71 8.47 -13.78 -1.00
N ALA A 72 9.53 -13.44 -0.26
CA ALA A 72 10.72 -14.28 -0.13
C ALA A 72 10.37 -15.66 0.47
N THR A 73 9.54 -15.70 1.51
CA THR A 73 9.04 -16.95 2.12
C THR A 73 8.24 -17.79 1.13
N ALA A 74 7.49 -17.14 0.24
CA ALA A 74 6.71 -17.77 -0.82
C ALA A 74 7.53 -18.15 -2.08
N GLY A 75 8.82 -17.81 -2.14
CA GLY A 75 9.66 -18.05 -3.32
C GLY A 75 9.34 -17.14 -4.51
N ILE A 76 8.70 -15.99 -4.29
CA ILE A 76 8.37 -15.01 -5.33
C ILE A 76 9.57 -14.09 -5.57
N GLY A 77 9.94 -13.90 -6.83
CA GLY A 77 11.06 -13.04 -7.23
C GLY A 77 10.82 -11.55 -6.96
N PRO A 78 11.89 -10.75 -6.78
CA PRO A 78 11.80 -9.33 -6.43
C PRO A 78 11.05 -8.50 -7.48
N ASP A 79 11.27 -8.77 -8.76
CA ASP A 79 10.61 -8.03 -9.85
C ASP A 79 9.09 -8.28 -9.87
N SER A 80 8.68 -9.52 -9.58
CA SER A 80 7.26 -9.90 -9.54
C SER A 80 6.50 -9.26 -8.37
N VAL A 81 7.15 -9.06 -7.22
CA VAL A 81 6.51 -8.46 -6.04
C VAL A 81 6.66 -6.93 -5.99
N ALA A 82 7.53 -6.32 -6.79
CA ALA A 82 7.81 -4.88 -6.73
C ALA A 82 6.57 -3.97 -6.80
N PRO A 83 5.55 -4.22 -7.65
CA PRO A 83 4.32 -3.43 -7.67
C PRO A 83 3.53 -3.52 -6.35
N VAL A 84 3.42 -4.73 -5.79
CA VAL A 84 2.72 -4.98 -4.52
C VAL A 84 3.44 -4.29 -3.36
N VAL A 85 4.78 -4.34 -3.33
CA VAL A 85 5.61 -3.64 -2.35
C VAL A 85 5.38 -2.13 -2.41
N ARG A 86 5.37 -1.55 -3.62
CA ARG A 86 5.12 -0.11 -3.81
C ARG A 86 3.72 0.27 -3.33
N SER A 87 2.70 -0.47 -3.77
CA SER A 87 1.32 -0.22 -3.35
C SER A 87 1.16 -0.28 -1.83
N ALA A 88 1.77 -1.26 -1.16
CA ALA A 88 1.73 -1.37 0.31
C ALA A 88 2.38 -0.18 1.00
N ALA A 89 3.50 0.31 0.47
CA ALA A 89 4.19 1.47 1.00
C ALA A 89 3.33 2.74 0.89
N ASP A 90 2.62 2.93 -0.22
CA ASP A 90 1.76 4.10 -0.43
C ASP A 90 0.51 4.08 0.47
N VAL A 91 -0.12 2.91 0.64
CA VAL A 91 -1.19 2.73 1.62
C VAL A 91 -0.70 3.08 3.04
N ALA A 92 0.48 2.57 3.44
CA ALA A 92 1.03 2.82 4.77
C ALA A 92 1.34 4.31 5.01
N ARG A 93 1.85 5.01 3.99
CA ARG A 93 2.06 6.47 4.04
C ARG A 93 0.74 7.22 4.19
N GLY A 94 -0.29 6.80 3.46
CA GLY A 94 -1.65 7.33 3.57
C GLY A 94 -2.22 7.17 4.97
N CYS A 95 -2.10 5.99 5.56
CA CYS A 95 -2.54 5.75 6.94
C CYS A 95 -1.79 6.63 7.96
N ALA A 96 -0.48 6.83 7.77
CA ALA A 96 0.34 7.69 8.63
C ALA A 96 0.08 9.21 8.46
N ALA A 97 -0.49 9.62 7.33
CA ALA A 97 -0.87 11.01 7.07
C ALA A 97 -2.11 11.47 7.88
N GLY A 98 -2.82 10.53 8.50
CA GLY A 98 -3.96 10.80 9.36
C GLY A 98 -5.26 11.06 8.61
N PRO A 99 -6.30 11.57 9.28
CA PRO A 99 -7.68 11.58 8.78
C PRO A 99 -7.88 12.28 7.43
N ALA A 100 -7.08 13.31 7.12
CA ALA A 100 -7.17 14.06 5.88
C ALA A 100 -6.83 13.22 4.63
N ALA A 101 -6.05 12.15 4.78
CA ALA A 101 -5.69 11.26 3.69
C ALA A 101 -6.67 10.08 3.53
N ARG A 102 -7.72 9.96 4.35
CA ARG A 102 -8.67 8.83 4.30
C ARG A 102 -9.27 8.58 2.91
N PRO A 103 -9.71 9.59 2.14
CA PRO A 103 -10.23 9.34 0.79
C PRO A 103 -9.17 8.74 -0.14
N ILE A 104 -7.93 9.21 -0.03
CA ILE A 104 -6.80 8.71 -0.82
C ILE A 104 -6.47 7.26 -0.41
N VAL A 105 -6.44 6.98 0.90
CA VAL A 105 -6.23 5.63 1.42
C VAL A 105 -7.32 4.68 0.93
N ALA A 106 -8.58 5.11 0.86
CA ALA A 106 -9.66 4.26 0.37
C ALA A 106 -9.43 3.83 -1.09
N LEU A 107 -9.00 4.74 -1.96
CA LEU A 107 -8.64 4.42 -3.35
C LEU A 107 -7.45 3.46 -3.42
N LEU A 108 -6.37 3.74 -2.67
CA LEU A 108 -5.19 2.88 -2.64
C LEU A 108 -5.46 1.48 -2.08
N LEU A 109 -6.59 1.27 -1.41
CA LEU A 109 -7.00 -0.01 -0.85
C LEU A 109 -7.86 -0.84 -1.79
N GLU A 110 -8.36 -0.31 -2.90
CA GLU A 110 -9.16 -1.10 -3.85
C GLU A 110 -8.45 -2.38 -4.32
N PRO A 111 -7.15 -2.34 -4.71
CA PRO A 111 -6.40 -3.53 -5.08
C PRO A 111 -6.23 -4.57 -3.97
N TRP A 112 -6.45 -4.16 -2.72
CA TRP A 112 -6.26 -4.98 -1.52
C TRP A 112 -7.57 -5.55 -0.97
N SER A 113 -8.72 -5.17 -1.54
CA SER A 113 -10.05 -5.50 -1.05
C SER A 113 -10.30 -7.02 -0.93
N ALA A 114 -9.68 -7.83 -1.79
CA ALA A 114 -9.84 -9.28 -1.78
C ALA A 114 -9.07 -9.98 -0.65
N VAL A 115 -8.03 -9.34 -0.09
CA VAL A 115 -7.09 -9.95 0.87
C VAL A 115 -7.14 -9.30 2.26
N LEU A 116 -7.78 -8.14 2.36
CA LEU A 116 -7.97 -7.44 3.63
C LEU A 116 -9.33 -7.78 4.23
N PRO A 117 -9.43 -7.85 5.57
CA PRO A 117 -10.72 -7.99 6.22
C PRO A 117 -11.61 -6.79 5.90
N ALA A 118 -12.90 -7.05 5.64
CA ALA A 118 -13.90 -6.00 5.50
C ALA A 118 -13.85 -5.08 6.73
N SER A 119 -13.59 -3.79 6.49
CA SER A 119 -13.49 -2.75 7.52
C SER A 119 -14.86 -2.28 7.98
#